data_AF-A0A258YT47-F1
#
_entry.id   AF-A0A258YT47-F1
#
_cell.length_a   1.000
_cell.length_b   1.000
_cell.length_c   1.000
_cell.angle_alpha   90.00
_cell.angle_beta   90.00
_cell.angle_gamma   90.00
#
_symmetry.space_group_name_H-M   'P 1'
#
loop_
_entity.id
_entity.type
_entity.pdbx_description
1 polymer ?
#
loop_
_entity_poly.entity_id
_entity_poly.type
_entity_poly.pdbx_seq_one_letter_code
_entity_poly.pdbx_strand_id
1 'polypeptide(L)'
;MKYAMDEIVNLYMKYHTDVKINTVYGSSGNMFTQISNGAPYDIYYSADIEYPKKLKLMGKAVGNVKPYAIGRIVLWSNTLNTTKGMSSLLSPSVKKIAIANPDHAPYGRAAVAALKHYGIYGNVKDKLIYGENISQAAQYVQTKSADVGILALSIATSPALKTNLPYLIPQSSHPLLVQGYVQVTNNTDA
;
A
#
# COMPACT_ATOMS: atom_id res chain seq x y z
N MET A 1 1.85 3.35 4.93
CA MET A 1 0.73 4.00 5.65
C MET A 1 0.65 3.58 7.11
N LYS A 2 0.56 2.28 7.45
CA LYS A 2 0.38 1.81 8.83
C LYS A 2 1.24 2.54 9.87
N TYR A 3 2.56 2.51 9.73
CA TYR A 3 3.47 3.15 10.70
C TYR A 3 3.23 4.66 10.87
N ALA A 4 3.04 5.39 9.76
CA ALA A 4 2.76 6.82 9.82
C ALA A 4 1.38 7.12 10.43
N MET A 5 0.37 6.30 10.15
CA MET A 5 -0.97 6.47 10.71
C MET A 5 -0.98 6.14 12.20
N ASP A 6 -0.30 5.08 12.64
CA ASP A 6 -0.15 4.75 14.06
C ASP A 6 0.49 5.93 14.82
N GLU A 7 1.52 6.56 14.26
CA GLU A 7 2.17 7.74 14.84
C GLU A 7 1.22 8.95 14.92
N ILE A 8 0.49 9.24 13.83
CA ILE A 8 -0.50 10.34 13.79
C ILE A 8 -1.60 10.11 14.82
N VAL A 9 -2.14 8.89 14.91
CA VAL A 9 -3.20 8.53 15.84
C VAL A 9 -2.73 8.64 17.29
N ASN A 10 -1.55 8.12 17.61
CA ASN A 10 -0.96 8.24 18.93
C ASN A 10 -0.72 9.71 19.32
N LEU A 11 -0.22 10.52 18.38
CA LEU A 11 0.00 11.94 18.60
C LEU A 11 -1.33 12.68 18.83
N TYR A 12 -2.37 12.38 18.05
CA TYR A 12 -3.68 13.01 18.19
C TYR A 12 -4.30 12.68 19.55
N MET A 13 -4.34 11.41 19.94
CA MET A 13 -4.91 10.98 21.23
C MET A 13 -4.12 11.53 22.43
N LYS A 14 -2.83 11.84 22.27
CA LYS A 14 -2.03 12.52 23.31
C LYS A 14 -2.55 13.93 23.63
N TYR A 15 -3.05 14.66 22.63
CA TYR A 15 -3.57 16.02 22.80
C TYR A 15 -5.10 16.09 22.91
N HIS A 16 -5.80 15.00 22.61
CA HIS A 16 -7.26 14.87 22.68
C HIS A 16 -7.62 13.61 23.48
N THR A 17 -7.45 13.68 24.80
CA THR A 17 -7.56 12.53 25.72
C THR A 17 -8.97 11.97 25.86
N ASP A 18 -9.97 12.73 25.43
CA ASP A 18 -11.39 12.35 25.37
C ASP A 18 -11.75 11.57 24.10
N VAL A 19 -10.89 11.60 23.07
CA VAL A 19 -11.11 10.92 21.79
C VAL A 19 -10.51 9.52 21.79
N LYS A 20 -11.29 8.53 21.37
CA LYS A 20 -10.82 7.16 21.10
C LYS A 20 -10.79 6.93 19.60
N ILE A 21 -9.66 6.45 19.08
CA ILE A 21 -9.49 6.11 17.66
C ILE A 21 -9.16 4.63 17.53
N ASN A 22 -9.96 3.91 16.76
CA ASN A 22 -9.71 2.52 16.40
C ASN A 22 -9.30 2.44 14.93
N THR A 23 -8.12 1.90 14.64
CA THR A 23 -7.62 1.74 13.27
C THR A 23 -7.76 0.31 12.78
N VAL A 24 -8.32 0.14 11.58
CA VAL A 24 -8.31 -1.13 10.85
C VAL A 24 -7.47 -0.97 9.58
N TYR A 25 -6.60 -1.94 9.31
CA TYR A 25 -5.70 -1.91 8.17
C TYR A 25 -6.01 -3.04 7.19
N GLY A 26 -6.07 -2.71 5.91
CA GLY A 26 -6.26 -3.66 4.83
C GLY A 26 -5.88 -3.06 3.47
N SER A 27 -6.13 -3.78 2.39
CA SER A 27 -5.99 -3.20 1.05
C SER A 27 -7.09 -2.17 0.81
N SER A 28 -6.79 -1.12 0.05
CA SER A 28 -7.78 -0.07 -0.22
C SER A 28 -9.02 -0.62 -0.92
N GLY A 29 -8.88 -1.56 -1.86
CA GLY A 29 -10.03 -2.20 -2.52
C GLY A 29 -10.90 -3.04 -1.58
N ASN A 30 -10.30 -3.76 -0.62
CA ASN A 30 -11.07 -4.55 0.33
C ASN A 30 -11.81 -3.66 1.33
N MET A 31 -11.13 -2.62 1.85
CA MET A 31 -11.77 -1.63 2.73
C MET A 31 -12.90 -0.89 1.99
N PHE A 32 -12.68 -0.52 0.72
CA PHE A 32 -13.72 0.04 -0.14
C PHE A 32 -14.93 -0.91 -0.24
N THR A 33 -14.70 -2.20 -0.43
CA THR A 33 -15.76 -3.21 -0.54
C THR A 33 -16.54 -3.33 0.78
N GLN A 34 -15.85 -3.36 1.92
CA GLN A 34 -16.49 -3.41 3.24
C GLN A 34 -17.34 -2.16 3.50
N ILE A 35 -16.82 -0.96 3.25
CA ILE A 35 -17.56 0.29 3.40
C ILE A 35 -18.76 0.34 2.47
N SER A 36 -18.58 -0.07 1.21
CA SER A 36 -19.68 -0.14 0.24
C SER A 36 -20.82 -1.05 0.71
N ASN A 37 -20.47 -2.13 1.43
CA ASN A 37 -21.40 -3.08 2.02
C ASN A 37 -21.92 -2.65 3.41
N GLY A 38 -21.62 -1.44 3.88
CA GLY A 38 -22.17 -0.87 5.12
C GLY A 38 -21.35 -1.15 6.38
N ALA A 39 -20.06 -1.48 6.25
CA ALA A 39 -19.18 -1.56 7.42
C ALA A 39 -19.10 -0.19 8.13
N PRO A 40 -19.22 -0.15 9.47
CA PRO A 40 -19.40 1.09 10.24
C PRO A 40 -18.05 1.77 10.51
N TYR A 41 -17.48 2.42 9.50
CA TYR A 41 -16.26 3.21 9.61
C TYR A 41 -16.57 4.70 9.52
N ASP A 42 -15.88 5.53 10.30
CA ASP A 42 -16.07 6.98 10.28
C ASP A 42 -15.28 7.67 9.16
N ILE A 43 -14.03 7.24 8.95
CA ILE A 43 -13.10 7.85 8.01
C ILE A 43 -12.39 6.76 7.21
N TYR A 44 -12.37 6.93 5.89
CA TYR A 44 -11.69 6.02 4.99
C TYR A 44 -10.45 6.68 4.39
N TYR A 45 -9.30 6.04 4.60
CA TYR A 45 -8.03 6.39 3.97
C TYR A 45 -7.65 5.36 2.91
N SER A 46 -7.42 5.82 1.69
CA SER A 46 -7.12 4.98 0.54
C SER A 46 -5.78 5.32 -0.09
N ALA A 47 -5.05 4.27 -0.52
CA ALA A 47 -3.86 4.38 -1.35
C ALA A 47 -4.16 4.71 -2.84
N ASP A 48 -5.45 4.86 -3.18
CA ASP A 48 -5.95 5.24 -4.50
C ASP A 48 -7.19 6.13 -4.32
N ILE A 49 -7.06 7.40 -4.72
CA ILE A 49 -8.08 8.44 -4.55
C ILE A 49 -9.39 8.13 -5.29
N GLU A 50 -9.37 7.23 -6.27
CA GLU A 50 -10.58 6.85 -6.99
C GLU A 50 -11.55 6.05 -6.10
N TYR A 51 -11.08 5.32 -5.08
CA TYR A 51 -11.98 4.62 -4.15
C TYR A 51 -12.81 5.59 -3.29
N PRO A 52 -12.23 6.59 -2.59
CA PRO A 52 -13.01 7.63 -1.91
C PRO A 52 -13.98 8.38 -2.83
N LYS A 53 -13.55 8.72 -4.06
CA LYS A 53 -14.43 9.37 -5.06
C LYS A 53 -15.62 8.48 -5.40
N LYS A 54 -15.38 7.19 -5.62
CA LYS A 54 -16.43 6.21 -5.91
C LYS A 54 -17.42 6.07 -4.74
N LEU A 55 -16.96 6.02 -3.49
CA LEU A 55 -17.84 6.01 -2.32
C LEU A 55 -18.72 7.26 -2.26
N LYS A 56 -18.16 8.44 -2.56
CA LYS A 56 -18.94 9.68 -2.63
C LYS A 56 -20.01 9.62 -3.72
N LEU A 57 -19.68 9.12 -4.91
CA LEU A 57 -20.65 8.93 -6.00
C LEU A 57 -21.76 7.92 -5.64
N MET A 58 -21.44 6.92 -4.81
CA MET A 58 -22.39 5.93 -4.30
C MET A 58 -23.25 6.45 -3.13
N GLY A 59 -23.08 7.72 -2.71
CA GLY A 59 -23.78 8.27 -1.54
C GLY A 59 -23.33 7.66 -0.21
N LYS A 60 -22.16 7.00 -0.17
CA LYS A 60 -21.60 6.33 1.01
C LYS A 60 -20.53 7.16 1.73
N ALA A 61 -20.35 8.41 1.33
CA ALA A 61 -19.37 9.31 1.92
C ALA A 61 -19.87 10.76 1.91
N VAL A 62 -19.51 11.50 2.95
CA VAL A 62 -19.86 12.91 3.15
C VAL A 62 -18.64 13.80 3.02
N GLY A 63 -18.89 15.07 2.68
CA GLY A 63 -17.84 16.06 2.51
C GLY A 63 -17.02 15.88 1.23
N ASN A 64 -15.84 16.50 1.20
CA ASN A 64 -14.96 16.50 0.04
C ASN A 64 -13.87 15.43 0.20
N VAL A 65 -13.65 14.66 -0.86
CA VAL A 65 -12.48 13.80 -0.98
C VAL A 65 -11.25 14.69 -1.01
N LYS A 66 -10.29 14.44 -0.12
CA LYS A 66 -9.07 15.25 -0.02
C LYS A 66 -7.86 14.37 -0.32
N PRO A 67 -6.97 14.78 -1.26
CA PRO A 67 -5.67 14.14 -1.40
C PRO A 67 -4.84 14.41 -0.15
N TYR A 68 -4.07 13.43 0.30
CA TYR A 68 -3.17 13.61 1.45
C TYR A 68 -1.73 13.18 1.17
N ALA A 69 -1.49 12.34 0.16
CA ALA A 69 -0.14 11.91 -0.20
C ALA A 69 -0.06 11.43 -1.66
N ILE A 70 1.17 11.30 -2.14
CA ILE A 70 1.51 10.58 -3.37
C ILE A 70 2.44 9.43 -2.99
N GLY A 71 1.96 8.21 -3.21
CA GLY A 71 2.72 6.99 -2.96
C GLY A 71 3.84 6.77 -3.96
N ARG A 72 4.93 6.15 -3.50
CA ARG A 72 6.03 5.66 -4.34
C ARG A 72 6.30 4.19 -4.05
N ILE A 73 6.69 3.44 -5.08
CA ILE A 73 7.10 2.05 -4.96
C ILE A 73 8.61 1.92 -5.06
N VAL A 74 9.15 0.91 -4.38
CA VAL A 74 10.57 0.61 -4.33
C VAL A 74 10.83 -0.87 -4.46
N LEU A 75 12.02 -1.24 -4.91
CA LEU A 75 12.57 -2.55 -4.63
C LEU A 75 13.30 -2.52 -3.29
N TRP A 76 12.99 -3.49 -2.44
CA TRP A 76 13.67 -3.67 -1.17
C TRP A 76 13.85 -5.15 -0.87
N SER A 77 14.99 -5.48 -0.25
CA SER A 77 15.33 -6.83 0.19
C SER A 77 16.10 -6.75 1.51
N ASN A 78 15.99 -7.81 2.32
CA ASN A 78 16.78 -7.96 3.53
C ASN A 78 18.20 -8.51 3.23
N THR A 79 18.37 -9.20 2.11
CA THR A 79 19.60 -9.97 1.80
C THR A 79 20.24 -9.61 0.46
N LEU A 80 19.46 -9.10 -0.49
CA LEU A 80 19.92 -8.79 -1.84
C LEU A 80 20.22 -7.30 -1.99
N ASN A 81 21.25 -7.00 -2.76
CA ASN A 81 21.52 -5.63 -3.18
C ASN A 81 20.55 -5.23 -4.31
N THR A 82 19.54 -4.43 -3.97
CA THR A 82 18.53 -3.94 -4.90
C THR A 82 18.95 -2.71 -5.71
N THR A 83 20.13 -2.11 -5.47
CA THR A 83 20.56 -0.88 -6.15
C THR A 83 20.76 -1.05 -7.66
N LYS A 84 20.90 -2.30 -8.14
CA LYS A 84 20.91 -2.64 -9.57
C LYS A 84 19.55 -2.47 -10.27
N GLY A 85 18.49 -2.12 -9.52
CA GLY A 85 17.18 -1.82 -10.07
C GLY A 85 16.42 -3.04 -10.54
N MET A 86 15.47 -2.83 -11.47
CA MET A 86 14.50 -3.86 -11.88
C MET A 86 15.13 -5.11 -12.50
N SER A 87 16.28 -4.99 -13.17
CA SER A 87 17.01 -6.14 -13.73
C SER A 87 17.51 -7.12 -12.66
N SER A 88 17.67 -6.68 -11.40
CA SER A 88 18.05 -7.56 -10.29
C SER A 88 17.05 -8.69 -10.04
N LEU A 89 15.77 -8.51 -10.43
CA LEU A 89 14.71 -9.51 -10.30
C LEU A 89 14.90 -10.72 -11.23
N LEU A 90 15.69 -10.55 -12.30
CA LEU A 90 16.02 -11.61 -13.24
C LEU A 90 17.12 -12.54 -12.72
N SER A 91 17.80 -12.17 -11.63
CA SER A 91 18.84 -13.01 -11.04
C SER A 91 18.32 -14.42 -10.72
N PRO A 92 19.10 -15.48 -11.00
CA PRO A 92 18.76 -16.84 -10.60
C PRO A 92 18.60 -17.01 -9.07
N SER A 93 19.22 -16.12 -8.28
CA SER A 93 19.10 -16.10 -6.81
C SER A 93 17.74 -15.60 -6.31
N VAL A 94 16.97 -14.89 -7.16
CA VAL A 94 15.62 -14.42 -6.82
C VAL A 94 14.63 -15.53 -7.17
N LYS A 95 14.01 -16.13 -6.15
CA LYS A 95 13.02 -17.20 -6.27
C LYS A 95 11.60 -16.71 -5.95
N LYS A 96 11.46 -15.80 -4.99
CA LYS A 96 10.18 -15.25 -4.56
C LYS A 96 10.22 -13.73 -4.49
N ILE A 97 9.27 -13.09 -5.15
CA ILE A 97 9.10 -11.64 -5.20
C ILE A 97 7.77 -11.28 -4.57
N ALA A 98 7.79 -10.62 -3.42
CA ALA A 98 6.57 -10.20 -2.74
C ALA A 98 6.01 -8.90 -3.36
N ILE A 99 4.74 -8.93 -3.73
CA ILE A 99 3.97 -7.74 -4.06
C ILE A 99 2.62 -7.78 -3.33
N ALA A 100 1.97 -6.63 -3.15
CA ALA A 100 0.57 -6.65 -2.73
C ALA A 100 -0.29 -7.24 -3.87
N ASN A 101 -1.38 -7.93 -3.53
CA ASN A 101 -2.25 -8.54 -4.54
C ASN A 101 -2.85 -7.44 -5.44
N PRO A 102 -2.55 -7.45 -6.76
CA PRO A 102 -3.00 -6.41 -7.69
C PRO A 102 -4.51 -6.35 -7.87
N ASP A 103 -5.25 -7.41 -7.54
CA ASP A 103 -6.71 -7.47 -7.74
C ASP A 103 -7.43 -6.40 -6.91
N HIS A 104 -6.93 -6.10 -5.72
CA HIS A 104 -7.56 -5.12 -4.82
C HIS A 104 -6.59 -4.05 -4.30
N ALA A 105 -5.28 -4.28 -4.32
CA ALA A 105 -4.29 -3.35 -3.76
C ALA A 105 -3.67 -2.42 -4.83
N PRO A 106 -3.78 -1.08 -4.68
CA PRO A 106 -3.18 -0.12 -5.61
C PRO A 106 -1.67 -0.29 -5.79
N TYR A 107 -0.95 -0.56 -4.70
CA TYR A 107 0.48 -0.84 -4.74
C TYR A 107 0.83 -2.11 -5.53
N GLY A 108 -0.05 -3.11 -5.52
CA GLY A 108 0.09 -4.32 -6.33
C GLY A 108 -0.06 -4.03 -7.81
N ARG A 109 -1.08 -3.26 -8.18
CA ARG A 109 -1.27 -2.78 -9.56
C ARG A 109 -0.07 -1.97 -10.06
N ALA A 110 0.45 -1.07 -9.23
CA ALA A 110 1.64 -0.29 -9.57
C ALA A 110 2.89 -1.18 -9.74
N ALA A 111 3.06 -2.20 -8.91
CA ALA A 111 4.15 -3.16 -9.05
C ALA A 111 4.06 -3.94 -10.37
N VAL A 112 2.88 -4.46 -10.73
CA VAL A 112 2.65 -5.13 -12.01
C VAL A 112 2.89 -4.19 -13.19
N ALA A 113 2.42 -2.93 -13.09
CA ALA A 113 2.65 -1.92 -14.13
C ALA A 113 4.15 -1.65 -14.34
N ALA A 114 4.92 -1.50 -13.26
CA ALA A 114 6.36 -1.36 -13.34
C ALA A 114 7.01 -2.58 -14.00
N LEU A 115 6.68 -3.80 -13.56
CA LEU A 115 7.23 -5.02 -14.15
C LEU A 115 6.94 -5.11 -15.66
N LYS A 116 5.74 -4.70 -16.11
CA LYS A 116 5.36 -4.65 -17.52
C LYS A 116 6.11 -3.55 -18.28
N HIS A 117 6.25 -2.37 -17.69
CA HIS A 117 7.02 -1.27 -18.27
C HIS A 117 8.46 -1.66 -18.58
N TYR A 118 9.10 -2.42 -17.68
CA TYR A 118 10.46 -2.93 -17.87
C TYR A 118 10.53 -4.19 -18.75
N GLY A 119 9.40 -4.70 -19.25
CA GLY A 119 9.35 -5.90 -20.10
C GLY A 119 9.66 -7.22 -19.39
N ILE A 120 9.82 -7.23 -18.05
CA ILE A 120 10.26 -8.40 -17.28
C ILE A 120 9.13 -9.18 -16.63
N TYR A 121 7.88 -8.69 -16.68
CA TYR A 121 6.74 -9.34 -16.03
C TYR A 121 6.61 -10.82 -16.41
N GLY A 122 6.77 -11.17 -17.69
CA GLY A 122 6.71 -12.55 -18.16
C GLY A 122 7.78 -13.47 -17.56
N ASN A 123 8.98 -12.94 -17.25
CA ASN A 123 10.09 -13.69 -16.67
C ASN A 123 9.92 -13.93 -15.16
N VAL A 124 9.16 -13.07 -14.48
CA VAL A 124 9.05 -13.09 -13.01
C VAL A 124 7.67 -13.46 -12.50
N LYS A 125 6.64 -13.55 -13.36
CA LYS A 125 5.26 -13.83 -12.98
C LYS A 125 5.12 -15.05 -12.05
N ASP A 126 5.86 -16.12 -12.33
CA ASP A 126 5.78 -17.39 -11.58
C ASP A 126 6.57 -17.33 -10.26
N LYS A 127 7.36 -16.28 -10.06
CA LYS A 127 8.06 -15.97 -8.80
C LYS A 127 7.24 -15.05 -7.90
N LEU A 128 6.14 -14.48 -8.38
CA LEU A 128 5.35 -13.53 -7.60
C LEU A 128 4.60 -14.27 -6.49
N ILE A 129 4.74 -13.75 -5.27
CA ILE A 129 3.88 -14.13 -4.15
C ILE A 129 3.09 -12.90 -3.71
N TYR A 130 1.81 -13.10 -3.41
CA TYR A 130 0.87 -12.02 -3.16
C TYR A 130 0.58 -11.89 -1.67
N GLY A 131 0.90 -10.74 -1.10
CA GLY A 131 0.34 -10.33 0.19
C GLY A 131 -1.02 -9.69 -0.02
N GLU A 132 -1.96 -9.92 0.91
CA GLU A 132 -3.29 -9.31 0.95
C GLU A 132 -3.24 -7.78 0.91
N ASN A 133 -2.14 -7.18 1.36
CA ASN A 133 -1.91 -5.76 1.23
C ASN A 133 -0.41 -5.46 1.25
N ILE A 134 -0.07 -4.18 1.09
CA ILE A 134 1.34 -3.76 1.01
C ILE A 134 2.13 -3.98 2.30
N SER A 135 1.46 -3.99 3.46
CA SER A 135 2.10 -4.31 4.74
C SER A 135 2.43 -5.81 4.82
N GLN A 136 1.53 -6.69 4.35
CA GLN A 136 1.80 -8.12 4.33
C GLN A 136 2.89 -8.48 3.30
N ALA A 137 2.90 -7.83 2.13
CA ALA A 137 3.99 -7.99 1.17
C ALA A 137 5.35 -7.61 1.80
N ALA A 138 5.40 -6.50 2.55
CA ALA A 138 6.60 -6.11 3.29
C ALA A 138 6.99 -7.13 4.37
N GLN A 139 6.01 -7.68 5.10
CA GLN A 139 6.22 -8.72 6.10
C GLN A 139 6.84 -9.98 5.48
N TYR A 140 6.46 -10.38 4.27
CA TYR A 140 7.08 -11.52 3.59
C TYR A 140 8.56 -11.31 3.33
N VAL A 141 8.98 -10.10 2.92
CA VAL A 141 10.40 -9.80 2.73
C VAL A 141 11.12 -9.69 4.08
N GLN A 142 10.50 -9.05 5.07
CA GLN A 142 11.07 -8.89 6.42
C GLN A 142 11.35 -10.25 7.08
N THR A 143 10.41 -11.18 6.98
CA THR A 143 10.50 -12.55 7.52
C THR A 143 11.28 -13.52 6.62
N LYS A 144 11.85 -13.05 5.50
CA LYS A 144 12.57 -13.86 4.51
C LYS A 144 11.71 -14.96 3.85
N SER A 145 10.39 -14.82 3.93
CA SER A 145 9.45 -15.64 3.15
C SER A 145 9.49 -15.31 1.65
N ALA A 146 9.94 -14.09 1.32
CA ALA A 146 10.30 -13.64 -0.02
C ALA A 146 11.72 -13.07 -0.03
N ASP A 147 12.41 -13.18 -1.18
CA ASP A 147 13.78 -12.71 -1.33
C ASP A 147 13.85 -11.18 -1.51
N VAL A 148 12.85 -10.63 -2.19
CA VAL A 148 12.74 -9.20 -2.53
C VAL A 148 11.27 -8.84 -2.62
N GLY A 149 10.93 -7.56 -2.45
CA GLY A 149 9.58 -7.08 -2.70
C GLY A 149 9.54 -5.75 -3.42
N ILE A 150 8.45 -5.55 -4.14
CA ILE A 150 8.05 -4.22 -4.63
C ILE A 150 7.12 -3.62 -3.58
N LEU A 151 7.69 -2.74 -2.74
CA LEU A 151 7.06 -2.25 -1.52
C LEU A 151 6.73 -0.75 -1.61
N ALA A 152 5.93 -0.25 -0.66
CA ALA A 152 5.78 1.19 -0.49
C ALA A 152 7.07 1.80 0.08
N LEU A 153 7.54 2.91 -0.51
CA LEU A 153 8.71 3.65 0.00
C LEU A 153 8.57 3.95 1.50
N SER A 154 7.39 4.44 1.92
CA SER A 154 7.11 4.75 3.33
C SER A 154 7.29 3.59 4.31
N ILE A 155 7.16 2.35 3.82
CA ILE A 155 7.34 1.14 4.64
C ILE A 155 8.83 0.75 4.62
N ALA A 156 9.46 0.75 3.45
CA ALA A 156 10.87 0.42 3.31
C ALA A 156 11.81 1.38 4.07
N THR A 157 11.39 2.63 4.27
CA THR A 157 12.15 3.63 5.05
C THR A 157 11.72 3.72 6.52
N SER A 158 10.76 2.90 6.96
CA SER A 158 10.33 2.87 8.36
C SER A 158 11.43 2.29 9.26
N PRO A 159 11.47 2.62 10.57
CA PRO A 159 12.46 2.08 11.50
C PRO A 159 12.54 0.54 11.49
N ALA A 160 11.43 -0.14 11.19
CA ALA A 160 11.36 -1.60 11.12
C ALA A 160 12.13 -2.22 9.94
N LEU A 161 12.35 -1.47 8.84
CA LEU A 161 12.94 -1.97 7.59
C LEU A 161 14.14 -1.14 7.09
N LYS A 162 14.55 -0.07 7.78
CA LYS A 162 15.61 0.86 7.35
C LYS A 162 17.03 0.25 7.33
N THR A 163 17.17 -1.07 7.42
CA THR A 163 18.47 -1.77 7.44
C THR A 163 19.19 -1.74 6.09
N ASN A 164 18.44 -1.68 4.98
CA ASN A 164 18.99 -1.64 3.62
C ASN A 164 18.41 -0.48 2.81
N LEU A 165 19.22 0.06 1.89
CA LEU A 165 18.79 1.13 0.98
C LEU A 165 17.87 0.59 -0.11
N PRO A 166 16.61 1.06 -0.19
CA PRO A 166 15.71 0.66 -1.26
C PRO A 166 16.13 1.27 -2.60
N TYR A 167 15.87 0.57 -3.70
CA TYR A 167 15.91 1.18 -5.04
C TYR A 167 14.56 1.82 -5.34
N LEU A 168 14.57 3.14 -5.52
CA LEU A 168 13.38 3.89 -5.89
C LEU A 168 13.01 3.62 -7.34
N ILE A 169 11.85 3.01 -7.56
CA ILE A 169 11.36 2.73 -8.90
C ILE A 169 10.90 4.08 -9.53
N PRO A 170 11.30 4.40 -10.76
CA PRO A 170 10.94 5.65 -11.42
C PRO A 170 9.43 5.82 -11.57
N GLN A 171 8.93 7.03 -11.29
CA GLN A 171 7.51 7.36 -11.38
C GLN A 171 6.93 7.16 -12.79
N SER A 172 7.75 7.30 -13.84
CA SER A 172 7.34 7.06 -15.23
C SER A 172 7.00 5.60 -15.55
N SER A 173 7.36 4.66 -14.68
CA SER A 173 7.16 3.23 -14.91
C SER A 173 5.86 2.67 -14.33
N HIS A 174 5.10 3.46 -13.58
CA HIS A 174 3.85 3.03 -12.96
C HIS A 174 2.85 4.18 -12.82
N PRO A 175 1.54 3.90 -12.70
CA PRO A 175 0.54 4.93 -12.42
C PRO A 175 0.84 5.73 -11.16
N LEU A 176 0.40 6.99 -11.12
CA LEU A 176 0.52 7.83 -9.94
C LEU A 176 -0.36 7.26 -8.82
N LEU A 177 0.23 7.07 -7.64
CA LEU A 177 -0.49 6.57 -6.46
C LEU A 177 -1.00 7.75 -5.64
N VAL A 178 -1.92 8.53 -6.20
CA VAL A 178 -2.57 9.62 -5.45
C VAL A 178 -3.43 9.00 -4.37
N GLN A 179 -3.13 9.35 -3.12
CA GLN A 179 -3.81 8.81 -1.95
C GLN A 179 -4.81 9.85 -1.43
N GLY A 180 -5.98 9.38 -1.03
CA GLY A 180 -7.07 10.26 -0.62
C GLY A 180 -7.81 9.71 0.59
N TYR A 181 -8.47 10.62 1.31
CA TYR A 181 -9.37 10.26 2.38
C TYR A 181 -10.72 10.94 2.23
N VAL A 182 -11.73 10.37 2.88
CA VAL A 182 -13.08 10.92 2.96
C VAL A 182 -13.74 10.46 4.25
N GLN A 183 -14.66 11.28 4.78
CA GLN A 183 -15.56 10.87 5.84
C GLN A 183 -16.66 9.98 5.25
N VAL A 184 -16.94 8.86 5.89
CA VAL A 184 -17.93 7.88 5.45
C VAL A 184 -19.28 8.21 6.12
N THR A 185 -20.39 7.90 5.44
CA THR A 185 -21.72 7.98 6.05
C THR A 185 -21.91 6.83 7.03
N ASN A 186 -22.04 7.10 8.33
CA ASN A 186 -22.43 6.08 9.29
C ASN A 186 -23.94 5.82 9.21
N ASN A 187 -24.32 4.55 9.15
CA ASN A 187 -25.71 4.11 9.21
C ASN A 187 -26.30 4.14 10.65
N THR A 188 -25.56 4.62 11.65
CA THR A 188 -26.05 4.71 13.04
C THR A 188 -26.95 5.91 13.30
N ASP A 189 -27.08 6.83 12.34
CA ASP A 189 -27.93 8.02 12.42
C ASP A 189 -29.24 7.88 11.62
N ALA A 190 -29.62 6.65 11.25
CA ALA A 190 -30.86 6.33 10.53
C ALA A 190 -31.90 5.64 11.43
#